data_AF-A0A1C6HS69-F1
#
_entry.id   AF-A0A1C6HS69-F1
#
_cell.length_a   1.000
_cell.length_b   1.000
_cell.length_c   1.000
_cell.angle_alpha   90.00
_cell.angle_beta   90.00
_cell.angle_gamma   90.00
#
_symmetry.space_group_name_H-M   'P 1'
#
loop_
_entity.id
_entity.type
_entity.pdbx_description
1 polymer ?
#
loop_
_entity_poly.entity_id
_entity_poly.type
_entity_poly.pdbx_seq_one_letter_code
_entity_poly.pdbx_strand_id
1 'polypeptide(L)'
;MIKINNKRLALSILIISLISVLIIAWYVKIKLSQNDMMLFMVMFNIMILTTFMILTLIIFIIIFLARLVSKKENCFGRALGIVAAITIIMILSTAIMIKEENRYYHTINRNWKINLPREYEEIYYTDSGPSFHGDGERYSIFQYETLKEVDNLLQWQDKNNYADHNIKEILYKLEVPKKYYPDLNGELKYYYITKEDRSKLYIIFNRDLRKIYIIENFL
;
A
#
# COMPACT_ATOMS: atom_id res chain seq x y z
N MET A 1 -10.28 48.35 4.88
CA MET A 1 -9.90 47.07 5.52
C MET A 1 -11.05 46.08 5.31
N ILE A 2 -10.91 45.10 4.40
CA ILE A 2 -11.99 44.15 4.09
C ILE A 2 -12.11 43.15 5.25
N LYS A 3 -13.24 43.19 5.97
CA LYS A 3 -13.54 42.26 7.07
C LYS A 3 -13.90 40.91 6.46
N ILE A 4 -12.91 40.04 6.25
CA ILE A 4 -13.13 38.69 5.75
C ILE A 4 -14.09 37.95 6.71
N ASN A 5 -15.19 37.45 6.16
CA ASN A 5 -16.19 36.69 6.89
C ASN A 5 -15.59 35.33 7.33
N ASN A 6 -15.48 35.09 8.63
CA ASN A 6 -14.90 33.87 9.20
C ASN A 6 -15.59 32.59 8.68
N LYS A 7 -16.89 32.62 8.38
CA LYS A 7 -17.61 31.46 7.82
C LYS A 7 -17.16 31.16 6.39
N ARG A 8 -16.95 32.19 5.56
CA ARG A 8 -16.43 32.02 4.19
C ARG A 8 -15.01 31.48 4.21
N LEU A 9 -14.16 32.01 5.10
CA LEU A 9 -12.78 31.54 5.24
C LEU A 9 -12.72 30.06 5.64
N ALA A 10 -13.52 29.64 6.63
CA ALA A 10 -13.57 28.25 7.07
C ALA A 10 -14.03 27.30 5.94
N LEU A 11 -15.06 27.70 5.19
CA LEU A 11 -15.54 26.94 4.04
C LEU A 11 -14.46 26.79 2.95
N SER A 12 -13.76 27.88 2.62
CA SER A 12 -12.66 27.83 1.65
C SER A 12 -11.53 26.90 2.09
N ILE A 13 -11.14 26.94 3.37
CA ILE A 13 -10.10 26.04 3.92
C ILE A 13 -10.54 24.57 3.77
N LEU A 14 -11.80 24.26 4.07
CA LEU A 14 -12.32 22.89 3.96
C LEU A 14 -12.29 22.40 2.50
N ILE A 15 -12.75 23.22 1.56
CA ILE A 15 -12.75 22.87 0.13
C ILE A 15 -11.33 22.64 -0.37
N ILE A 16 -10.39 23.53 -0.04
CA ILE A 16 -8.98 23.40 -0.43
C ILE A 16 -8.40 22.11 0.17
N SER A 17 -8.65 21.85 1.45
CA SER A 17 -8.14 20.65 2.13
C SER A 17 -8.62 19.37 1.46
N LEU A 18 -9.92 19.32 1.08
CA LEU A 18 -10.49 18.17 0.38
C LEU A 18 -9.85 17.97 -1.00
N ILE A 19 -9.73 19.05 -1.78
CA ILE A 19 -9.11 19.00 -3.11
C ILE A 19 -7.64 18.54 -3.01
N SER A 20 -6.89 19.05 -2.03
CA SER A 20 -5.50 18.64 -1.80
C SER A 20 -5.37 17.14 -1.55
N VAL A 21 -6.22 16.58 -0.68
CA VAL A 21 -6.20 15.13 -0.38
C VAL A 21 -6.55 14.30 -1.63
N LEU A 22 -7.52 14.75 -2.44
CA LEU A 22 -7.88 14.07 -3.70
C LEU A 22 -6.74 14.08 -4.72
N ILE A 23 -6.05 15.21 -4.87
CA ILE A 23 -4.88 15.33 -5.76
C ILE A 23 -3.78 14.37 -5.31
N ILE A 24 -3.52 14.29 -4.01
CA ILE A 24 -2.50 13.39 -3.46
C ILE A 24 -2.89 11.93 -3.69
N ALA A 25 -4.13 11.54 -3.42
CA ALA A 25 -4.62 10.19 -3.70
C ALA A 25 -4.46 9.81 -5.17
N TRP A 26 -4.81 10.74 -6.07
CA TRP A 26 -4.64 10.55 -7.51
C TRP A 26 -3.17 10.40 -7.91
N TYR A 27 -2.29 11.27 -7.40
CA TYR A 27 -0.86 11.23 -7.69
C TYR A 27 -0.19 9.94 -7.20
N VAL A 28 -0.56 9.49 -5.99
CA VAL A 28 -0.09 8.21 -5.43
C VAL A 28 -0.46 7.06 -6.37
N LYS A 29 -1.73 6.99 -6.77
CA LYS A 29 -2.25 5.93 -7.64
C LYS A 29 -1.62 5.91 -9.04
N ILE A 30 -1.38 7.08 -9.63
CA ILE A 30 -0.95 7.17 -11.04
C ILE A 30 0.56 7.09 -11.16
N LYS A 31 1.31 7.71 -10.24
CA LYS A 31 2.74 7.94 -10.41
C LYS A 31 3.60 7.21 -9.39
N LEU A 32 3.31 7.36 -8.09
CA LEU A 32 4.20 6.84 -7.05
C LEU A 32 4.13 5.32 -6.94
N SER A 33 2.92 4.74 -7.03
CA SER A 33 2.71 3.28 -6.97
C SER A 33 3.40 2.49 -8.09
N GLN A 34 3.89 3.18 -9.13
CA GLN A 34 4.61 2.56 -10.26
C GLN A 34 6.11 2.40 -9.97
N ASN A 35 6.62 3.00 -8.88
CA ASN A 35 8.03 2.94 -8.52
C ASN A 35 8.18 2.77 -7.00
N ASP A 36 8.40 1.53 -6.57
CA ASP A 36 8.48 1.15 -5.15
C ASP A 36 9.54 1.96 -4.37
N MET A 37 10.70 2.24 -4.99
CA MET A 37 11.75 3.04 -4.34
C MET A 37 11.32 4.49 -4.16
N MET A 38 10.67 5.07 -5.18
CA MET A 38 10.14 6.42 -5.09
C MET A 38 9.01 6.52 -4.06
N LEU A 39 8.09 5.54 -4.04
CA LEU A 39 7.00 5.47 -3.07
C LEU A 39 7.54 5.43 -1.64
N PHE A 40 8.49 4.53 -1.35
CA PHE A 40 9.14 4.43 -0.05
C PHE A 40 9.83 5.73 0.38
N MET A 41 10.64 6.32 -0.50
CA MET A 41 11.36 7.56 -0.20
C MET A 41 10.41 8.72 0.08
N VAL A 42 9.37 8.88 -0.73
CA VAL A 42 8.39 9.95 -0.54
C VAL A 42 7.58 9.72 0.74
N MET A 43 7.16 8.49 1.01
CA MET A 43 6.45 8.13 2.25
C MET A 43 7.29 8.47 3.48
N PHE A 44 8.57 8.09 3.50
CA PHE A 44 9.48 8.35 4.61
C PHE A 44 9.62 9.86 4.89
N ASN A 45 9.82 10.66 3.84
CA ASN A 45 9.92 12.11 3.97
C ASN A 45 8.61 12.74 4.46
N ILE A 46 7.46 12.29 3.94
CA ILE A 46 6.13 12.77 4.37
C ILE A 46 5.87 12.42 5.84
N MET A 47 6.27 11.24 6.32
CA MET A 47 6.15 10.86 7.72
C MET A 47 6.95 11.78 8.64
N ILE A 48 8.21 12.09 8.29
CA ILE A 48 9.05 13.04 9.05
C ILE A 48 8.39 14.42 9.08
N LEU A 49 7.95 14.92 7.92
CA LEU A 49 7.32 16.23 7.83
C LEU A 49 6.00 16.29 8.63
N THR A 50 5.19 15.22 8.59
CA THR A 50 3.96 15.12 9.37
C THR A 50 4.24 15.15 10.87
N THR A 51 5.29 14.44 11.31
CA THR A 51 5.73 14.45 12.72
C THR A 51 6.11 15.86 13.16
N PHE A 52 6.89 16.59 12.33
CA PHE A 52 7.23 17.98 12.60
C PHE A 52 5.99 18.89 12.64
N MET A 53 5.04 18.71 11.71
CA MET A 53 3.78 19.48 11.68
C MET A 53 2.86 19.22 12.87
N ILE A 54 2.91 18.02 13.46
CA ILE A 54 2.19 17.72 14.69
C ILE A 54 2.85 18.46 15.88
N LEU A 55 4.18 18.43 15.97
CA LEU A 55 4.91 19.15 17.01
C LEU A 55 4.66 20.67 16.95
N THR A 56 4.66 21.25 15.75
CA THR A 56 4.34 22.68 15.59
C THR A 56 2.90 22.98 15.98
N LEU A 57 1.92 22.13 15.61
CA LEU A 57 0.54 22.29 16.04
C LEU A 57 0.40 22.27 17.57
N ILE A 58 1.11 21.38 18.26
CA ILE A 58 1.12 21.31 19.73
C ILE A 58 1.62 22.64 20.33
N ILE A 59 2.70 23.21 19.79
CA ILE A 59 3.22 24.52 20.26
C ILE A 59 2.18 25.63 20.05
N PHE A 60 1.51 25.65 18.90
CA PHE A 60 0.44 26.62 18.62
C PHE A 60 -0.74 26.47 19.59
N ILE A 61 -1.12 25.24 19.95
CA ILE A 61 -2.16 24.97 20.94
C ILE A 61 -1.72 25.49 22.32
N ILE A 62 -0.48 25.26 22.75
CA ILE A 62 0.05 25.76 24.03
C ILE A 62 0.01 27.29 24.08
N ILE A 63 0.47 27.97 23.02
CA ILE A 63 0.45 29.44 22.93
C ILE A 63 -0.99 29.95 22.98
N PHE A 64 -1.92 29.29 22.29
CA PHE A 64 -3.33 29.64 22.30
C PHE A 64 -3.93 29.55 23.71
N LEU A 65 -3.69 28.45 24.42
CA LEU A 65 -4.14 28.25 25.80
C LEU A 65 -3.55 29.30 26.76
N ALA A 66 -2.25 29.60 26.65
CA ALA A 66 -1.60 30.62 27.47
C ALA A 66 -2.23 32.02 27.27
N ARG A 67 -2.56 32.37 26.03
CA ARG A 67 -3.24 33.63 25.69
C ARG A 67 -4.66 33.70 26.24
N LEU A 68 -5.40 32.58 26.19
CA LEU A 68 -6.72 32.47 26.80
C LEU A 68 -6.67 32.72 28.32
N VAL A 69 -5.73 32.09 29.02
CA VAL A 69 -5.53 32.28 30.47
C VAL A 69 -5.16 33.73 30.80
N SER A 70 -4.31 34.36 29.98
CA SER A 70 -3.90 35.76 30.15
C SER A 70 -4.97 36.79 29.77
N LYS A 71 -6.19 36.35 29.38
CA LYS A 71 -7.29 37.21 28.89
C LYS A 71 -6.86 38.20 27.80
N LYS A 72 -5.89 37.83 26.95
CA LYS A 72 -5.46 38.65 25.80
C LYS A 72 -6.44 38.51 24.64
N GLU A 73 -6.51 39.52 23.78
CA GLU A 73 -7.37 39.45 22.58
C GLU A 73 -7.00 38.25 21.68
N ASN A 74 -8.03 37.50 21.26
CA ASN A 74 -7.89 36.20 20.59
C ASN A 74 -7.68 36.31 19.07
N CYS A 75 -6.72 37.11 18.60
CA CYS A 75 -6.37 37.18 17.17
C CYS A 75 -5.70 35.87 16.66
N PHE A 76 -5.21 35.02 17.56
CA PHE A 76 -4.42 33.82 17.26
C PHE A 76 -5.25 32.62 16.74
N GLY A 77 -6.57 32.60 16.98
CA GLY A 77 -7.42 31.45 16.62
C GLY A 77 -7.47 31.17 15.11
N ARG A 78 -7.34 32.21 14.27
CA ARG A 78 -7.28 32.05 12.81
C ARG A 78 -6.01 31.34 12.37
N ALA A 79 -4.86 31.72 12.92
CA ALA A 79 -3.58 31.08 12.62
C ALA A 79 -3.58 29.61 13.07
N LEU A 80 -4.09 29.35 14.28
CA LEU A 80 -4.26 27.99 14.80
C LEU A 80 -5.14 27.12 13.87
N GLY A 81 -6.26 27.66 13.39
CA GLY A 81 -7.15 26.93 12.47
C GLY A 81 -6.48 26.59 11.14
N ILE A 82 -5.66 27.49 10.59
CA ILE A 82 -4.91 27.23 9.35
C ILE A 82 -3.85 26.14 9.58
N VAL A 83 -3.05 26.26 10.65
CA VAL A 83 -2.03 25.24 10.98
C VAL A 83 -2.68 23.89 11.21
N ALA A 84 -3.79 23.83 11.94
CA ALA A 84 -4.53 22.60 12.18
C ALA A 84 -5.03 21.96 10.87
N ALA A 85 -5.57 22.76 9.94
CA ALA A 85 -6.01 22.26 8.64
C ALA A 85 -4.84 21.66 7.83
N ILE A 86 -3.68 22.31 7.79
CA ILE A 86 -2.48 21.80 7.11
C ILE A 86 -2.02 20.49 7.75
N THR A 87 -1.97 20.41 9.08
CA THR A 87 -1.58 19.20 9.79
C THR A 87 -2.54 18.04 9.50
N ILE A 88 -3.85 18.30 9.42
CA ILE A 88 -4.85 17.28 9.05
C ILE A 88 -4.60 16.76 7.62
N ILE A 89 -4.34 17.65 6.65
CA ILE A 89 -4.01 17.25 5.27
C ILE A 89 -2.78 16.34 5.26
N MET A 90 -1.73 16.69 6.01
CA MET A 90 -0.50 15.89 6.10
C MET A 90 -0.74 14.50 6.70
N ILE A 91 -1.56 14.40 7.75
CA ILE A 91 -1.94 13.11 8.35
C ILE A 91 -2.70 12.25 7.34
N LEU A 92 -3.70 12.81 6.65
CA LEU A 92 -4.46 12.08 5.63
C LEU A 92 -3.58 11.64 4.46
N SER A 93 -2.65 12.48 4.04
CA SER A 93 -1.67 12.18 2.98
C SER A 93 -0.76 11.02 3.37
N THR A 94 -0.28 11.03 4.62
CA THR A 94 0.52 9.94 5.18
C THR A 94 -0.28 8.63 5.22
N ALA A 95 -1.55 8.68 5.64
CA ALA A 95 -2.41 7.51 5.67
C ALA A 95 -2.65 6.91 4.27
N ILE A 96 -2.82 7.74 3.24
CA ILE A 96 -2.93 7.30 1.84
C ILE A 96 -1.65 6.60 1.39
N MET A 97 -0.48 7.16 1.70
CA MET A 97 0.83 6.58 1.35
C MET A 97 1.06 5.24 2.04
N ILE A 98 0.82 5.16 3.35
CA ILE A 98 0.97 3.93 4.14
C ILE A 98 0.04 2.86 3.60
N LYS A 99 -1.21 3.21 3.28
CA LYS A 99 -2.16 2.27 2.68
C LYS A 99 -1.65 1.71 1.35
N GLU A 100 -1.07 2.55 0.50
CA GLU A 100 -0.52 2.12 -0.78
C GLU A 100 0.71 1.23 -0.60
N GLU A 101 1.68 1.68 0.20
CA GLU A 101 2.92 0.96 0.47
C GLU A 101 2.68 -0.43 1.10
N ASN A 102 1.63 -0.54 1.93
CA ASN A 102 1.25 -1.80 2.58
C ASN A 102 0.56 -2.80 1.64
N ARG A 103 0.27 -2.43 0.38
CA ARG A 103 -0.28 -3.39 -0.58
C ARG A 103 0.75 -4.46 -0.89
N TYR A 104 0.38 -5.72 -0.67
CA TYR A 104 1.34 -6.82 -0.65
C TYR A 104 2.12 -6.99 -1.97
N TYR A 105 1.55 -6.64 -3.12
CA TYR A 105 2.24 -6.73 -4.40
C TYR A 105 3.57 -5.93 -4.47
N HIS A 106 3.68 -4.80 -3.76
CA HIS A 106 4.95 -4.06 -3.66
C HIS A 106 6.05 -4.91 -2.99
N THR A 107 5.68 -5.67 -1.97
CA THR A 107 6.60 -6.57 -1.29
C THR A 107 7.06 -7.69 -2.22
N ILE A 108 6.14 -8.30 -2.97
CA ILE A 108 6.47 -9.34 -3.95
C ILE A 108 7.39 -8.78 -5.04
N ASN A 109 7.07 -7.61 -5.60
CA ASN A 109 7.86 -6.92 -6.62
C ASN A 109 9.29 -6.66 -6.15
N ARG A 110 9.45 -6.11 -4.93
CA ARG A 110 10.77 -5.84 -4.35
C ARG A 110 11.57 -7.10 -4.08
N ASN A 111 10.94 -8.13 -3.52
CA ASN A 111 11.59 -9.39 -3.14
C ASN A 111 12.06 -10.16 -4.37
N TRP A 112 11.25 -10.23 -5.42
CA TRP A 112 11.48 -11.10 -6.57
C TRP A 112 11.91 -10.37 -7.84
N LYS A 113 12.00 -9.04 -7.79
CA LYS A 113 12.35 -8.19 -8.95
C LYS A 113 11.41 -8.41 -10.14
N ILE A 114 10.12 -8.55 -9.84
CA ILE A 114 9.02 -8.61 -10.83
C ILE A 114 8.16 -7.35 -10.72
N ASN A 115 7.28 -7.12 -11.70
CA ASN A 115 6.47 -5.89 -11.80
C ASN A 115 4.96 -6.19 -11.84
N LEU A 116 4.43 -6.86 -10.81
CA LEU A 116 3.01 -7.17 -10.71
C LEU A 116 2.15 -5.91 -10.90
N PRO A 117 1.04 -6.00 -11.66
CA PRO A 117 0.16 -4.86 -11.87
C PRO A 117 -0.51 -4.39 -10.58
N ARG A 118 -0.71 -3.08 -10.48
CA ARG A 118 -1.31 -2.43 -9.31
C ARG A 118 -2.78 -2.79 -9.12
N GLU A 119 -3.58 -2.86 -10.18
CA GLU A 119 -5.04 -3.00 -10.06
C GLU A 119 -5.44 -4.46 -9.89
N TYR A 120 -5.39 -4.95 -8.65
CA TYR A 120 -5.81 -6.30 -8.25
C TYR A 120 -6.74 -6.27 -7.05
N GLU A 121 -7.57 -7.30 -6.95
CA GLU A 121 -8.32 -7.67 -5.75
C GLU A 121 -7.60 -8.83 -5.04
N GLU A 122 -7.34 -8.69 -3.74
CA GLU A 122 -6.77 -9.76 -2.92
C GLU A 122 -7.87 -10.69 -2.42
N ILE A 123 -7.88 -11.92 -2.91
CA ILE A 123 -8.91 -12.92 -2.61
C ILE A 123 -8.57 -13.73 -1.36
N TYR A 124 -7.27 -13.98 -1.16
CA TYR A 124 -6.77 -14.76 -0.04
C TYR A 124 -5.29 -14.44 0.18
N TYR A 125 -4.89 -14.44 1.44
CA TYR A 125 -3.50 -14.34 1.88
C TYR A 125 -3.30 -15.19 3.13
N THR A 126 -2.19 -15.90 3.21
CA THR A 126 -1.70 -16.54 4.45
C THR A 126 -0.19 -16.66 4.41
N ASP A 127 0.43 -16.71 5.58
CA ASP A 127 1.84 -17.00 5.76
C ASP A 127 2.06 -18.05 6.86
N SER A 128 3.31 -18.46 7.02
CA SER A 128 3.76 -19.40 8.04
C SER A 128 3.99 -18.75 9.42
N GLY A 129 3.69 -17.46 9.57
CA GLY A 129 3.85 -16.70 10.80
C GLY A 129 5.22 -16.04 10.97
N PRO A 130 5.49 -15.50 12.18
CA PRO A 130 6.72 -14.75 12.46
C PRO A 130 7.98 -15.63 12.35
N SER A 131 9.00 -15.12 11.67
CA SER A 131 10.34 -15.71 11.60
C SER A 131 11.39 -14.65 11.87
N PHE A 132 12.41 -15.00 12.66
CA PHE A 132 13.51 -14.08 12.99
C PHE A 132 14.34 -13.67 11.76
N HIS A 133 14.50 -14.58 10.80
CA HIS A 133 15.27 -14.35 9.58
C HIS A 133 14.39 -13.97 8.39
N GLY A 134 13.07 -13.96 8.57
CA GLY A 134 12.10 -13.71 7.49
C GLY A 134 11.79 -14.94 6.64
N ASP A 135 12.40 -16.09 6.98
CA ASP A 135 12.16 -17.40 6.40
C ASP A 135 10.69 -17.81 6.53
N GLY A 136 10.27 -18.67 5.62
CA GLY A 136 8.95 -19.29 5.67
C GLY A 136 8.16 -19.12 4.38
N GLU A 137 7.03 -19.79 4.36
CA GLU A 137 6.13 -19.83 3.21
C GLU A 137 5.06 -18.76 3.28
N ARG A 138 4.67 -18.26 2.11
CA ARG A 138 3.57 -17.30 1.93
C ARG A 138 2.76 -17.68 0.72
N TYR A 139 1.46 -17.45 0.80
CA TYR A 139 0.53 -17.73 -0.28
C TYR A 139 -0.45 -16.58 -0.46
N SER A 140 -0.59 -16.08 -1.68
CA SER A 140 -1.56 -15.05 -2.04
C SER A 140 -2.30 -15.37 -3.33
N ILE A 141 -3.53 -14.86 -3.41
CA ILE A 141 -4.38 -14.98 -4.60
C ILE A 141 -4.81 -13.58 -5.01
N PHE A 142 -4.37 -13.16 -6.19
CA PHE A 142 -4.77 -11.88 -6.77
C PHE A 142 -5.67 -12.11 -7.97
N GLN A 143 -6.81 -11.43 -8.00
CA GLN A 143 -7.72 -11.41 -9.14
C GLN A 143 -7.62 -10.08 -9.88
N TYR A 144 -7.56 -10.13 -11.20
CA TYR A 144 -7.49 -8.96 -12.05
C TYR A 144 -8.77 -8.77 -12.84
N GLU A 145 -9.17 -7.51 -13.01
CA GLU A 145 -10.30 -7.15 -13.87
C GLU A 145 -9.95 -7.36 -15.35
N THR A 146 -8.73 -7.03 -15.75
CA THR A 146 -8.24 -7.19 -17.12
C THR A 146 -6.95 -8.01 -17.16
N LEU A 147 -6.79 -8.83 -18.18
CA LEU A 147 -5.64 -9.71 -18.32
C LEU A 147 -4.46 -9.10 -19.08
N LYS A 148 -4.68 -7.96 -19.75
CA LYS A 148 -3.71 -7.36 -20.68
C LYS A 148 -2.32 -7.14 -20.06
N GLU A 149 -2.29 -6.70 -18.81
CA GLU A 149 -1.04 -6.44 -18.07
C GLU A 149 -0.44 -7.73 -17.49
N VAL A 150 -1.26 -8.73 -17.18
CA VAL A 150 -0.83 -10.02 -16.62
C VAL A 150 -0.26 -10.94 -17.71
N ASP A 151 -0.87 -10.96 -18.89
CA ASP A 151 -0.46 -11.81 -20.01
C ASP A 151 0.99 -11.53 -20.45
N ASN A 152 1.42 -10.27 -20.38
CA ASN A 152 2.76 -9.83 -20.77
C ASN A 152 3.70 -9.63 -19.58
N LEU A 153 3.27 -10.00 -18.37
CA LEU A 153 3.98 -9.72 -17.13
C LEU A 153 5.29 -10.51 -17.00
N LEU A 154 5.24 -11.79 -17.36
CA LEU A 154 6.29 -12.77 -17.14
C LEU A 154 6.47 -13.63 -18.39
N GLN A 155 7.63 -14.27 -18.48
CA GLN A 155 7.85 -15.34 -19.44
C GLN A 155 7.14 -16.60 -18.95
N TRP A 156 5.84 -16.65 -19.21
CA TRP A 156 4.96 -17.76 -18.87
C TRP A 156 5.43 -19.07 -19.51
N GLN A 157 5.40 -20.13 -18.73
CA GLN A 157 5.73 -21.49 -19.11
C GLN A 157 4.49 -22.38 -19.02
N ASP A 158 4.54 -23.50 -19.71
CA ASP A 158 3.51 -24.53 -19.56
C ASP A 158 3.66 -25.29 -18.24
N LYS A 159 2.64 -26.08 -17.93
CA LYS A 159 2.53 -26.83 -16.68
C LYS A 159 3.75 -27.70 -16.40
N ASN A 160 4.22 -27.65 -15.14
CA ASN A 160 5.34 -28.45 -14.66
C ASN A 160 4.91 -29.28 -13.43
N ASN A 161 4.93 -30.62 -13.57
CA ASN A 161 4.51 -31.54 -12.51
C ASN A 161 5.37 -31.45 -11.23
N TYR A 162 6.65 -31.08 -11.35
CA TYR A 162 7.52 -30.87 -10.20
C TYR A 162 7.14 -29.60 -9.43
N ALA A 163 6.77 -28.52 -10.13
CA ALA A 163 6.25 -27.31 -9.51
C ALA A 163 4.93 -27.59 -8.77
N ASP A 164 4.01 -28.33 -9.39
CA ASP A 164 2.73 -28.71 -8.77
C ASP A 164 2.91 -29.47 -7.44
N HIS A 165 3.89 -30.37 -7.36
CA HIS A 165 4.16 -31.12 -6.14
C HIS A 165 4.62 -30.20 -5.00
N ASN A 166 5.62 -29.34 -5.25
CA ASN A 166 6.13 -28.39 -4.26
C ASN A 166 5.04 -27.40 -3.82
N ILE A 167 4.24 -26.90 -4.76
CA ILE A 167 3.13 -25.98 -4.47
C ILE A 167 2.12 -26.66 -3.54
N LYS A 168 1.70 -27.89 -3.83
CA LYS A 168 0.74 -28.62 -2.98
C LYS A 168 1.28 -28.87 -1.57
N GLU A 169 2.57 -29.18 -1.45
CA GLU A 169 3.23 -29.37 -0.15
C GLU A 169 3.20 -28.08 0.68
N ILE A 170 3.56 -26.94 0.07
CA ILE A 170 3.53 -25.63 0.72
C ILE A 170 2.09 -25.26 1.13
N LEU A 171 1.11 -25.44 0.24
CA LEU A 171 -0.30 -25.16 0.55
C LEU A 171 -0.86 -26.06 1.66
N TYR A 172 -0.37 -27.30 1.76
CA TYR A 172 -0.72 -28.20 2.85
C TYR A 172 -0.09 -27.74 4.18
N LYS A 173 1.20 -27.38 4.17
CA LYS A 173 1.91 -26.87 5.36
C LYS A 173 1.29 -25.58 5.90
N LEU A 174 0.86 -24.69 5.00
CA LEU A 174 0.15 -23.44 5.34
C LEU A 174 -1.32 -23.66 5.74
N GLU A 175 -1.78 -24.91 5.80
CA GLU A 175 -3.17 -25.27 6.14
C GLU A 175 -4.22 -24.55 5.29
N VAL A 176 -3.90 -24.27 4.02
CA VAL A 176 -4.77 -23.51 3.14
C VAL A 176 -6.09 -24.29 2.95
N PRO A 177 -7.26 -23.65 3.12
CA PRO A 177 -8.54 -24.31 2.83
C PRO A 177 -8.61 -24.71 1.34
N LYS A 178 -9.08 -25.94 1.05
CA LYS A 178 -9.13 -26.48 -0.32
C LYS A 178 -9.87 -25.59 -1.33
N LYS A 179 -10.85 -24.80 -0.88
CA LYS A 179 -11.57 -23.81 -1.72
C LYS A 179 -10.67 -22.71 -2.31
N TYR A 180 -9.50 -22.49 -1.72
CA TYR A 180 -8.51 -21.52 -2.19
C TYR A 180 -7.40 -22.16 -3.01
N TYR A 181 -7.41 -23.48 -3.22
CA TYR A 181 -6.38 -24.10 -4.05
C TYR A 181 -6.55 -23.65 -5.51
N PRO A 182 -5.44 -23.56 -6.28
CA PRO A 182 -5.53 -23.35 -7.71
C PRO A 182 -6.32 -24.48 -8.36
N ASP A 183 -7.31 -24.14 -9.19
CA ASP A 183 -7.97 -25.13 -10.04
C ASP A 183 -6.99 -25.57 -11.15
N LEU A 184 -6.56 -26.84 -11.08
CA LEU A 184 -5.54 -27.41 -11.96
C LEU A 184 -6.10 -27.96 -13.28
N ASN A 185 -7.41 -27.81 -13.53
CA ASN A 185 -8.10 -28.33 -14.70
C ASN A 185 -8.27 -27.31 -15.85
N GLY A 186 -7.92 -26.04 -15.64
CA GLY A 186 -8.05 -24.96 -16.64
C GLY A 186 -6.79 -24.70 -17.47
N GLU A 187 -6.83 -23.67 -18.33
CA GLU A 187 -5.66 -23.18 -19.05
C GLU A 187 -4.72 -22.46 -18.08
N LEU A 188 -3.74 -23.21 -17.56
CA LEU A 188 -2.77 -22.73 -16.59
C LEU A 188 -1.43 -22.39 -17.24
N LYS A 189 -0.91 -21.23 -16.85
CA LYS A 189 0.46 -20.82 -17.12
C LYS A 189 1.24 -20.71 -15.82
N TYR A 190 2.52 -21.04 -15.89
CA TYR A 190 3.38 -21.14 -14.73
C TYR A 190 4.57 -20.19 -14.89
N TYR A 191 5.06 -19.69 -13.78
CA TYR A 191 6.33 -19.01 -13.70
C TYR A 191 6.99 -19.40 -12.38
N TYR A 192 8.29 -19.66 -12.39
CA TYR A 192 9.02 -19.98 -11.17
C TYR A 192 10.45 -19.45 -11.23
N ILE A 193 10.95 -19.02 -10.08
CA ILE A 193 12.33 -18.57 -9.89
C ILE A 193 12.90 -19.26 -8.66
N THR A 194 14.20 -19.53 -8.68
CA THR A 194 14.98 -19.88 -7.48
C THR A 194 16.12 -18.89 -7.33
N LYS A 195 16.29 -18.33 -6.13
CA LYS A 195 17.38 -17.42 -5.78
C LYS A 195 18.63 -18.19 -5.36
N GLU A 196 19.75 -17.47 -5.21
CA GLU A 196 21.02 -18.02 -4.72
C GLU A 196 20.92 -18.62 -3.30
N ASP A 197 20.12 -18.01 -2.43
CA ASP A 197 19.80 -18.51 -1.08
C ASP A 197 18.88 -19.74 -1.08
N ARG A 198 18.46 -20.20 -2.27
CA ARG A 198 17.51 -21.29 -2.54
C ARG A 198 16.04 -20.94 -2.25
N SER A 199 15.72 -19.71 -1.90
CA SER A 199 14.33 -19.24 -1.85
C SER A 199 13.67 -19.41 -3.21
N LYS A 200 12.39 -19.78 -3.21
CA LYS A 200 11.63 -20.07 -4.44
C LYS A 200 10.37 -19.24 -4.55
N LEU A 201 10.07 -18.83 -5.77
CA LEU A 201 8.80 -18.22 -6.16
C LEU A 201 8.12 -19.16 -7.15
N TYR A 202 6.83 -19.39 -6.95
CA TYR A 202 5.96 -20.01 -7.93
C TYR A 202 4.76 -19.10 -8.18
N ILE A 203 4.41 -18.88 -9.44
CA ILE A 203 3.23 -18.16 -9.86
C ILE A 203 2.44 -19.04 -10.82
N ILE A 204 1.18 -19.32 -10.48
CA ILE A 204 0.23 -19.96 -11.37
C ILE A 204 -0.73 -18.90 -11.85
N PHE A 205 -0.88 -18.75 -13.15
CA PHE A 205 -1.88 -17.91 -13.77
C PHE A 205 -2.99 -18.77 -14.35
N ASN A 206 -4.19 -18.62 -13.79
CA ASN A 206 -5.41 -19.19 -14.32
C ASN A 206 -6.16 -18.10 -15.10
N ARG A 207 -6.15 -18.25 -16.42
CA ARG A 207 -6.71 -17.28 -17.35
C ARG A 207 -8.24 -17.19 -17.24
N ASP A 208 -8.91 -18.33 -17.12
CA ASP A 208 -10.37 -18.44 -17.04
C ASP A 208 -10.94 -17.68 -15.84
N LEU A 209 -10.26 -17.78 -14.70
CA LEU A 209 -10.67 -17.12 -13.45
C LEU A 209 -10.10 -15.70 -13.31
N ARG A 210 -9.19 -15.30 -14.20
CA ARG A 210 -8.38 -14.08 -14.11
C ARG A 210 -7.62 -13.96 -12.78
N LYS A 211 -7.11 -15.10 -12.29
CA LYS A 211 -6.42 -15.19 -11.01
C LYS A 211 -4.96 -15.56 -11.20
N ILE A 212 -4.08 -14.90 -10.45
CA ILE A 212 -2.74 -15.42 -10.20
C ILE A 212 -2.66 -15.92 -8.76
N TYR A 213 -2.01 -17.05 -8.59
CA TYR A 213 -1.71 -17.67 -7.32
C TYR A 213 -0.21 -17.56 -7.13
N ILE A 214 0.23 -16.89 -6.07
CA ILE A 214 1.63 -16.62 -5.81
C ILE A 214 2.04 -17.38 -4.55
N ILE A 215 3.06 -18.21 -4.68
CA ILE A 215 3.63 -19.01 -3.60
C ILE A 215 5.08 -18.55 -3.44
N GLU A 216 5.42 -18.05 -2.26
CA GLU A 216 6.79 -17.69 -1.90
C GLU A 216 7.28 -18.66 -0.83
N ASN A 217 8.51 -19.15 -0.97
CA ASN A 217 9.18 -19.97 0.02
C ASN A 217 10.56 -19.37 0.28
N PHE A 218 10.73 -18.71 1.44
CA PHE A 218 11.98 -18.08 1.87
C PHE A 218 12.78 -19.03 2.77
N LEU A 219 14.08 -19.14 2.51
CA LEU A 219 15.04 -20.00 3.21
C LEU A 219 16.20 -19.22 3.81
#